data_AF-A0A925IF61-F1
#
_entry.id   AF-A0A925IF61-F1
#
_cell.length_a   1.000
_cell.length_b   1.000
_cell.length_c   1.000
_cell.angle_alpha   90.00
_cell.angle_beta   90.00
_cell.angle_gamma   90.00
#
_symmetry.space_group_name_H-M   'P 1'
#
loop_
_entity.id
_entity.type
_entity.pdbx_description
1 polymer ?
#
loop_
_entity_poly.entity_id
_entity_poly.type
_entity_poly.pdbx_seq_one_letter_code
_entity_poly.pdbx_strand_id
1 'polypeptide(L)'
;MTVGIVDTTVIIHYFRKQPAAHAWLNAQPERLSITPITWLEVMYGAPGKAGQAACKLILNQFDMEYLTASDMNWAMQQMESYRLSHGVGINDSLIASICHRLQVPLYTHNLKHMNILLNPSLVIKPY
;
A
#
# COMPACT_ATOMS: atom_id res chain seq x y z
N MET A 1 11.19 9.91 7.97
CA MET A 1 9.95 9.71 8.76
C MET A 1 8.88 9.39 7.75
N THR A 2 8.06 8.35 7.97
CA THR A 2 7.02 7.98 7.00
C THR A 2 5.90 9.02 7.02
N VAL A 3 5.63 9.65 5.87
CA VAL A 3 4.57 10.67 5.71
C VAL A 3 3.34 10.18 4.96
N GLY A 4 3.44 9.01 4.33
CA GLY A 4 2.35 8.36 3.63
C GLY A 4 2.77 7.00 3.07
N ILE A 5 1.82 6.08 2.97
CA ILE A 5 2.02 4.73 2.46
C ILE A 5 1.40 4.61 1.07
N VAL A 6 2.13 4.05 0.13
CA VAL A 6 1.66 3.78 -1.23
C VAL A 6 1.23 2.33 -1.35
N ASP A 7 -0.01 2.12 -1.78
CA ASP A 7 -0.59 0.80 -2.00
C ASP A 7 -0.13 0.16 -3.33
N THR A 8 -0.26 -1.16 -3.43
CA THR A 8 0.08 -1.98 -4.60
C THR A 8 -0.60 -1.48 -5.88
N THR A 9 -1.85 -1.00 -5.77
CA THR A 9 -2.61 -0.46 -6.91
C THR A 9 -1.89 0.70 -7.62
N VAL A 10 -1.28 1.61 -6.85
CA VAL A 10 -0.54 2.76 -7.37
C VAL A 10 0.78 2.32 -8.01
N ILE A 11 1.50 1.38 -7.38
CA ILE A 11 2.74 0.83 -7.93
C ILE A 11 2.48 0.14 -9.27
N ILE A 12 1.37 -0.59 -9.41
CA ILE A 12 0.97 -1.23 -10.67
C ILE A 12 0.66 -0.18 -11.74
N HIS A 13 -0.06 0.89 -11.41
CA HIS A 13 -0.32 1.99 -12.35
C HIS A 13 0.98 2.66 -12.82
N TYR A 14 1.93 2.85 -11.90
CA TYR A 14 3.27 3.36 -12.23
C TYR A 14 4.04 2.40 -13.14
N PHE A 15 4.08 1.10 -12.83
CA PHE A 15 4.71 0.06 -13.65
C PHE A 15 4.13 0.01 -15.07
N ARG A 16 2.81 0.15 -15.19
CA ARG A 16 2.09 0.21 -16.49
C ARG A 16 2.30 1.53 -17.25
N LYS A 17 3.18 2.42 -16.77
CA LYS A 17 3.50 3.72 -17.38
C LYS A 17 2.28 4.61 -17.58
N GLN A 18 1.33 4.56 -16.64
CA GLN A 18 0.18 5.46 -16.69
C GLN A 18 0.65 6.91 -16.40
N PRO A 19 0.37 7.89 -17.29
CA PRO A 19 0.86 9.25 -17.13
C PRO A 19 0.45 9.91 -15.81
N ALA A 20 -0.79 9.69 -15.36
CA ALA A 20 -1.31 10.26 -14.13
C ALA A 20 -0.54 9.77 -12.89
N ALA A 21 -0.20 8.48 -12.83
CA ALA A 21 0.56 7.89 -11.73
C ALA A 21 2.00 8.44 -11.66
N HIS A 22 2.63 8.60 -12.83
CA HIS A 22 3.98 9.19 -12.93
C HIS A 22 3.96 10.66 -12.52
N ALA A 23 3.02 11.45 -13.05
CA ALA A 23 2.88 12.86 -12.72
C ALA A 23 2.61 13.06 -11.22
N TRP A 24 1.73 12.26 -10.63
CA TRP A 24 1.42 12.32 -9.21
C TRP A 24 2.61 11.96 -8.33
N LEU A 25 3.35 10.88 -8.63
CA LEU A 25 4.51 10.47 -7.83
C LEU A 25 5.63 11.52 -7.91
N ASN A 26 5.88 12.07 -9.10
CA ASN A 26 6.89 13.11 -9.30
C ASN A 26 6.54 14.45 -8.63
N ALA A 27 5.26 14.69 -8.33
CA ALA A 27 4.80 15.89 -7.66
C ALA A 27 4.84 15.79 -6.12
N GLN A 28 5.18 14.62 -5.55
CA GLN A 28 5.25 14.46 -4.10
C GLN A 28 6.43 15.26 -3.54
N PRO A 29 6.21 16.12 -2.53
CA PRO A 29 7.27 16.94 -1.96
C PRO A 29 8.27 16.13 -1.13
N GLU A 30 7.82 14.98 -0.63
CA GLU A 30 8.58 14.09 0.24
C GLU A 30 8.57 12.66 -0.32
N ARG A 31 9.60 11.89 0.02
CA ARG A 31 9.66 10.49 -0.32
C ARG A 31 8.59 9.72 0.45
N LEU A 32 7.75 8.99 -0.27
CA LEU A 32 6.71 8.14 0.32
C LEU A 32 7.28 6.77 0.69
N SER A 33 6.55 6.05 1.55
CA SER A 33 6.91 4.70 1.99
C SER A 33 6.00 3.65 1.35
N ILE A 34 6.50 2.42 1.27
CA ILE A 34 5.72 1.21 1.00
C ILE A 34 5.87 0.24 2.17
N THR A 35 5.03 -0.79 2.18
CA THR A 35 5.14 -1.87 3.17
C THR A 35 5.82 -3.10 2.55
N PRO A 36 6.37 -4.02 3.37
CA PRO A 36 6.82 -5.33 2.91
C PRO A 36 5.72 -6.11 2.17
N ILE A 37 4.45 -5.92 2.54
CA ILE A 37 3.31 -6.58 1.90
C ILE A 37 3.15 -6.07 0.46
N THR A 38 3.16 -4.75 0.28
CA THR A 38 3.16 -4.11 -1.05
C THR A 38 4.32 -4.61 -1.90
N TRP A 39 5.52 -4.68 -1.32
CA TRP A 39 6.70 -5.21 -2.01
C TRP A 39 6.50 -6.65 -2.46
N LEU A 40 5.99 -7.53 -1.57
CA LEU A 40 5.74 -8.93 -1.88
C LEU A 40 4.68 -9.10 -2.97
N GLU A 41 3.58 -8.35 -2.92
CA GLU A 41 2.53 -8.39 -3.93
C GLU A 41 3.04 -7.99 -5.32
N VAL A 42 3.81 -6.89 -5.39
CA VAL A 42 4.38 -6.42 -6.65
C VAL A 42 5.39 -7.42 -7.23
N MET A 43 6.22 -8.02 -6.39
CA MET A 43 7.20 -9.02 -6.82
C MET A 43 6.55 -10.34 -7.22
N TYR A 44 5.47 -10.75 -6.54
CA TYR A 44 4.68 -11.92 -6.89
C TYR A 44 3.96 -11.75 -8.24
N GLY A 45 3.43 -10.55 -8.51
CA GLY A 45 2.73 -10.22 -9.76
C GLY A 45 3.64 -9.88 -10.94
N ALA A 46 4.96 -9.83 -10.76
CA ALA A 46 5.88 -9.36 -11.79
C ALA A 46 6.05 -10.39 -12.93
N PRO A 47 6.04 -9.95 -14.21
CA PRO A 47 6.14 -10.86 -15.36
C PRO A 47 7.59 -11.29 -15.61
N GLY A 48 7.94 -12.47 -15.12
CA GLY A 48 9.26 -13.06 -15.30
C GLY A 48 10.40 -12.21 -14.71
N LYS A 49 11.65 -12.57 -15.05
CA LYS A 49 12.85 -11.95 -14.46
C LYS A 49 13.01 -10.47 -14.84
N ALA A 50 12.73 -10.12 -16.10
CA ALA A 50 12.83 -8.74 -16.56
C ALA A 50 11.79 -7.84 -15.88
N GLY A 51 10.55 -8.32 -15.74
CA GLY A 51 9.50 -7.64 -15.00
C GLY A 51 9.87 -7.44 -13.54
N GLN A 52 10.41 -8.48 -12.87
CA GLN A 52 10.88 -8.38 -11.49
C GLN A 52 11.98 -7.33 -11.32
N ALA A 53 12.94 -7.27 -12.24
CA ALA A 53 13.99 -6.26 -12.20
C ALA A 53 13.42 -4.84 -12.32
N ALA A 54 12.48 -4.62 -13.24
CA ALA A 54 11.80 -3.34 -13.40
C ALA A 54 10.95 -2.96 -12.17
N CYS A 55 10.19 -3.90 -11.60
CA CYS A 55 9.44 -3.71 -10.36
C CYS A 55 10.38 -3.32 -9.21
N LYS A 56 11.52 -4.00 -9.06
CA LYS A 56 12.49 -3.70 -8.00
C LYS A 56 13.06 -2.28 -8.12
N LEU A 57 13.37 -1.82 -9.35
CA LEU A 57 13.80 -0.43 -9.58
C LEU A 57 12.72 0.58 -9.17
N ILE A 58 11.45 0.28 -9.42
CA ILE A 58 10.34 1.13 -9.00
C ILE A 58 10.23 1.18 -7.48
N LEU A 59 10.22 0.02 -6.83
CA LEU A 59 10.07 -0.12 -5.38
C LEU A 59 11.22 0.57 -4.62
N ASN A 60 12.43 0.60 -5.19
CA ASN A 60 13.58 1.31 -4.62
C ASN A 60 13.40 2.83 -4.54
N GLN A 61 12.40 3.42 -5.20
CA GLN A 61 12.10 4.86 -5.08
C GLN A 61 11.39 5.20 -3.77
N PHE A 62 10.91 4.21 -3.02
CA PHE A 62 10.17 4.39 -1.78
C PHE A 62 11.01 4.00 -0.57
N ASP A 63 10.69 4.58 0.59
CA ASP A 63 11.16 4.05 1.87
C ASP A 63 10.38 2.79 2.24
N MET A 64 10.92 1.96 3.13
CA MET A 64 10.28 0.72 3.58
C MET A 64 9.85 0.85 5.03
N GLU A 65 8.54 0.79 5.29
CA GLU A 65 7.98 0.78 6.64
C GLU A 65 7.57 -0.65 7.01
N TYR A 66 8.26 -1.23 7.99
CA TYR A 66 8.04 -2.61 8.42
C TYR A 66 6.91 -2.72 9.44
N LEU A 67 6.24 -3.87 9.41
CA LEU A 67 5.27 -4.21 10.43
C LEU A 67 5.96 -4.44 11.78
N THR A 68 5.29 -4.00 12.82
CA THR A 68 5.60 -4.30 14.21
C THR A 68 4.67 -5.40 14.73
N ALA A 69 4.95 -5.92 15.93
CA ALA A 69 4.06 -6.88 16.57
C ALA A 69 2.64 -6.32 16.80
N SER A 70 2.51 -5.02 17.11
CA SER A 70 1.20 -4.38 17.27
C SER A 70 0.43 -4.30 15.95
N ASP A 71 1.12 -4.06 14.84
CA ASP A 71 0.51 -4.03 13.50
C ASP A 71 -0.08 -5.40 13.13
N MET A 72 0.67 -6.48 13.43
CA MET A 72 0.20 -7.85 13.21
C MET A 72 -1.01 -8.18 14.08
N ASN A 73 -0.97 -7.85 15.37
CA ASN A 73 -2.09 -8.08 16.28
C ASN A 73 -3.35 -7.32 15.84
N TRP A 74 -3.20 -6.06 15.43
CA TRP A 74 -4.30 -5.27 14.92
C TRP A 74 -4.90 -5.89 13.65
N ALA A 75 -4.04 -6.30 12.70
CA ALA A 75 -4.50 -6.93 11.45
C ALA A 75 -5.30 -8.22 11.71
N MET A 76 -4.85 -9.06 12.66
CA MET A 76 -5.58 -10.27 13.07
C MET A 76 -6.99 -9.93 13.61
N GLN A 77 -7.10 -8.91 14.46
CA GLN A 77 -8.40 -8.46 14.99
C GLN A 77 -9.33 -7.92 13.89
N GLN A 78 -8.79 -7.18 12.92
CA GLN A 78 -9.60 -6.68 11.80
C GLN A 78 -10.09 -7.82 10.90
N MET A 79 -9.26 -8.85 10.71
CA MET A 79 -9.65 -10.04 9.95
C MET A 79 -10.82 -10.78 10.62
N GLU A 80 -10.78 -10.96 11.94
CA GLU A 80 -11.90 -11.54 12.70
C GLU A 80 -13.19 -10.73 12.54
N SER A 81 -13.07 -9.40 12.53
CA SER A 81 -14.24 -8.49 12.49
C SER A 81 -14.84 -8.33 11.09
N TYR A 82 -14.00 -8.24 10.05
CA TYR A 82 -14.42 -7.73 8.74
C TYR A 82 -14.23 -8.71 7.58
N ARG A 83 -13.52 -9.83 7.75
CA ARG A 83 -13.30 -10.79 6.65
C ARG A 83 -14.62 -11.35 6.10
N LEU A 84 -15.47 -11.90 6.97
CA LEU A 84 -16.69 -12.59 6.56
C LEU A 84 -17.80 -11.62 6.12
N SER A 85 -17.87 -10.46 6.78
CA SER A 85 -18.90 -9.46 6.54
C SER A 85 -18.60 -8.56 5.33
N HIS A 86 -17.33 -8.24 5.09
CA HIS A 86 -16.94 -7.23 4.10
C HIS A 86 -15.90 -7.72 3.10
N GLY A 87 -15.42 -8.96 3.21
CA GLY A 87 -14.49 -9.55 2.25
C GLY A 87 -13.07 -9.00 2.33
N VAL A 88 -12.70 -8.30 3.41
CA VAL A 88 -11.35 -7.75 3.62
C VAL A 88 -10.28 -8.83 3.39
N GLY A 89 -9.21 -8.47 2.68
CA GLY A 89 -8.07 -9.36 2.41
C GLY A 89 -7.02 -9.33 3.53
N ILE A 90 -6.23 -10.40 3.62
CA ILE A 90 -5.09 -10.46 4.55
C ILE A 90 -4.11 -9.31 4.25
N ASN A 91 -3.73 -9.14 2.98
CA ASN A 91 -2.80 -8.10 2.57
C ASN A 91 -3.33 -6.69 2.89
N ASP A 92 -4.63 -6.45 2.61
CA ASP A 92 -5.29 -5.18 2.93
C ASP A 92 -5.18 -4.86 4.44
N SER A 93 -5.46 -5.85 5.31
CA SER A 93 -5.39 -5.68 6.77
C SER A 93 -3.97 -5.39 7.27
N LEU A 94 -2.96 -6.00 6.65
CA LEU A 94 -1.55 -5.82 7.01
C LEU A 94 -0.98 -4.49 6.51
N ILE A 95 -1.43 -3.98 5.37
CA ILE A 95 -1.05 -2.64 4.88
C ILE A 95 -1.74 -1.57 5.73
N ALA A 96 -3.03 -1.73 6.01
CA ALA A 96 -3.81 -0.80 6.80
C ALA A 96 -3.28 -0.67 8.24
N SER A 97 -2.79 -1.75 8.85
CA SER A 97 -2.31 -1.73 10.24
C SER A 97 -1.17 -0.73 10.47
N ILE A 98 -0.23 -0.60 9.53
CA ILE A 98 0.85 0.39 9.57
C ILE A 98 0.28 1.81 9.50
N CYS A 99 -0.66 2.06 8.57
CA CYS A 99 -1.30 3.36 8.41
C CYS A 99 -2.09 3.74 9.67
N HIS A 100 -2.74 2.76 10.31
CA HIS A 100 -3.45 2.93 11.57
C HIS A 100 -2.48 3.25 12.73
N ARG A 101 -1.36 2.55 12.87
CA ARG A 101 -0.39 2.85 13.93
C ARG A 101 0.24 4.23 13.75
N LEU A 102 0.65 4.56 12.52
CA LEU A 102 1.37 5.80 12.23
C LEU A 102 0.46 7.02 12.03
N GLN A 103 -0.84 6.81 11.84
CA GLN A 103 -1.82 7.86 11.49
C GLN A 103 -1.39 8.65 10.25
N VAL A 104 -0.95 7.92 9.22
CA VAL A 104 -0.51 8.49 7.93
C VAL A 104 -1.46 8.07 6.81
N PRO A 105 -1.57 8.87 5.73
CA PRO A 105 -2.43 8.53 4.61
C PRO A 105 -1.95 7.27 3.87
N LEU A 106 -2.92 6.46 3.43
CA LEU A 106 -2.79 5.40 2.47
C LEU A 106 -3.25 5.90 1.09
N TYR A 107 -2.35 5.90 0.12
CA TYR A 107 -2.65 6.21 -1.27
C TYR A 107 -3.03 4.94 -2.02
N THR A 108 -4.31 4.78 -2.35
CA THR A 108 -4.87 3.54 -2.93
C THR A 108 -6.01 3.81 -3.90
N HIS A 109 -6.17 2.94 -4.89
CA HIS A 109 -7.40 2.88 -5.70
C HIS A 109 -8.43 1.88 -5.13
N ASN A 110 -8.08 1.08 -4.12
CA ASN A 110 -8.95 0.12 -3.45
C ASN A 110 -9.72 0.76 -2.26
N LEU A 111 -10.47 1.83 -2.55
CA LEU A 111 -11.13 2.63 -1.51
C LEU A 111 -12.14 1.83 -0.69
N LYS A 112 -12.86 0.88 -1.32
CA LYS A 112 -13.95 0.16 -0.68
C LYS A 112 -13.47 -0.65 0.52
N HIS A 113 -12.39 -1.43 0.36
CA HIS A 113 -11.89 -2.26 1.45
C HIS A 113 -11.13 -1.42 2.48
N MET A 114 -10.36 -0.43 2.02
CA MET A 114 -9.54 0.38 2.92
C MET A 114 -10.35 1.30 3.83
N ASN A 115 -11.49 1.83 3.37
CA ASN A 115 -12.39 2.63 4.21
C ASN A 115 -13.09 1.84 5.33
N ILE A 116 -13.05 0.50 5.27
CA ILE A 116 -13.59 -0.36 6.33
C ILE A 116 -12.55 -0.51 7.45
N LEU A 117 -11.27 -0.51 7.08
CA LEU A 117 -10.15 -0.72 7.98
C LEU A 117 -9.62 0.57 8.60
N LEU A 118 -9.68 1.67 7.87
CA LEU A 118 -9.07 2.95 8.24
C LEU A 118 -10.12 4.04 8.37
N ASN A 119 -9.78 5.09 9.12
CA ASN A 119 -10.55 6.32 9.08
C ASN A 119 -10.56 6.85 7.63
N PRO A 120 -11.71 7.25 7.06
CA PRO A 120 -11.79 7.73 5.68
C PRO A 120 -10.87 8.90 5.35
N SER A 121 -10.51 9.72 6.35
CA SER A 121 -9.51 10.80 6.17
C SER A 121 -8.10 10.31 5.84
N LEU A 122 -7.78 9.05 6.17
CA LEU A 122 -6.49 8.42 5.85
C LEU A 122 -6.53 7.71 4.49
N VAL A 123 -7.69 7.50 3.87
CA VAL A 123 -7.80 6.74 2.62
C VAL A 123 -7.93 7.71 1.45
N ILE A 124 -6.82 7.93 0.74
CA ILE A 124 -6.75 8.91 -0.32
C ILE A 124 -6.64 8.21 -1.67
N LYS A 125 -7.55 8.53 -2.59
CA LYS A 125 -7.40 8.15 -3.99
C LYS A 125 -6.39 9.09 -4.65
N PRO A 126 -5.22 8.59 -5.10
CA PRO A 126 -4.30 9.42 -5.84
C PRO A 126 -4.73 9.43 -7.31
N TYR A 127 -4.87 10.63 -7.88
CA TYR A 127 -5.18 10.91 -9.29
C TYR A 127 -6.47 10.30 -9.89
#